data_AF-A0AAU5LB76-F1
#
_entry.id   AF-A0AAU5LB76-F1
#
_cell.length_a   1.000
_cell.length_b   1.000
_cell.length_c   1.000
_cell.angle_alpha   90.00
_cell.angle_beta   90.00
_cell.angle_gamma   90.00
#
_symmetry.space_group_name_H-M   'P 1'
#
loop_
_entity.id
_entity.type
_entity.pdbx_description
1 polymer ?
#
loop_
_entity_poly.entity_id
_entity_poly.type
_entity_poly.pdbx_seq_one_letter_code
_entity_poly.pdbx_strand_id
1 'polypeptide(L)'
;MSNNQWGNPAGQYPQQPPPWHPNPAQYGVPQGPPGPNQQLPHGLGWGPQYGAPGGPPGYGAQGNQGGLGGPGGQGPYGAPGPRGPGGPFRPPNRRRNNGAIVALSLVGAVLISLVVVGAVISLMVKNAASDVAEPNPTYTSSSTPTEEESGPTPPPVSPTGGATTAPTTVPTTRPVTTRPTASRPTQTKTTKPPQTLTPSQVVSRSRIYATGRQASVGCRESSARPSNQAGATAYYARLKFCLDRAWPRQVRAAGFTFRQPRLLTWAGSVNSPCGTVSNANYPPFYCGANETIYMNLGEDTGWYNKYADNPQGKIWARMWTTHQVAHEYGHHIQAITGILRADVELQYEAPTRSAELEINRRKELQASCFADVFLGSNKGSYPIKGAALREWKWLIGTVTDYGNDHGDGKNHKYWAERGFFSRNPGLCNTYVAGSSLVE
;
A
#
# COMPACT_ATOMS: atom_id res chain seq x y z
N MET A 1 -4.72 -9.96 18.35
CA MET A 1 -5.40 -9.00 17.44
C MET A 1 -4.67 -9.08 16.10
N SER A 2 -4.68 -8.08 15.21
CA SER A 2 -3.38 -7.74 14.60
C SER A 2 -2.51 -7.17 15.71
N ASN A 3 -1.25 -7.60 15.81
CA ASN A 3 -0.38 -7.19 16.91
C ASN A 3 0.51 -6.05 16.42
N ASN A 4 -0.15 -4.96 16.04
CA ASN A 4 0.49 -3.71 15.74
C ASN A 4 1.34 -3.28 16.94
N GLN A 5 2.63 -3.07 16.72
CA GLN A 5 3.57 -2.55 17.71
C GLN A 5 4.36 -1.37 17.12
N TRP A 6 3.70 -0.60 16.25
CA TRP A 6 4.15 0.71 15.76
C TRP A 6 4.34 1.69 16.92
N GLY A 7 5.52 1.66 17.54
CA GLY A 7 5.82 2.43 18.74
C GLY A 7 5.92 1.56 20.00
N ASN A 8 6.54 2.13 21.04
CA ASN A 8 6.88 1.39 22.25
C ASN A 8 5.76 1.48 23.29
N PRO A 9 5.23 0.36 23.83
CA PRO A 9 4.19 0.40 24.86
C PRO A 9 4.63 1.10 26.17
N ALA A 10 5.94 1.23 26.42
CA ALA A 10 6.50 2.00 27.53
C ALA A 10 6.73 3.50 27.20
N GLY A 11 6.25 4.00 26.05
CA GLY A 11 6.34 5.41 25.66
C GLY A 11 7.73 5.89 25.22
N GLN A 12 8.76 5.03 25.24
CA GLN A 12 10.06 5.33 24.64
C GLN A 12 10.07 4.96 23.14
N TYR A 13 9.34 5.76 22.37
CA TYR A 13 9.36 5.79 20.91
C TYR A 13 10.79 6.01 20.37
N PRO A 14 11.08 5.70 19.08
CA PRO A 14 12.38 6.02 18.47
C PRO A 14 12.81 7.46 18.80
N GLN A 15 13.97 7.59 19.45
CA GLN A 15 14.48 8.82 20.09
C GLN A 15 14.89 9.93 19.11
N GLN A 16 14.46 9.84 17.85
CA GLN A 16 14.75 10.77 16.77
C GLN A 16 13.45 11.07 16.02
N PRO A 17 12.95 12.32 15.99
CA PRO A 17 12.10 12.75 14.87
C PRO A 17 12.86 12.57 13.54
N PRO A 18 12.19 12.64 12.37
CA PRO A 18 12.88 12.70 11.09
C PRO A 18 14.04 13.72 11.16
N PRO A 19 15.29 13.32 10.85
CA PRO A 19 16.43 14.20 10.95
C PRO A 19 16.17 15.35 9.98
N TRP A 20 16.03 16.56 10.53
CA TRP A 20 15.62 17.73 9.77
C TRP A 20 16.72 18.09 8.78
N HIS A 21 16.68 17.48 7.60
CA HIS A 21 17.63 17.75 6.52
C HIS A 21 17.63 19.26 6.28
N PRO A 22 18.73 19.97 6.60
CA PRO A 22 18.77 21.41 6.40
C PRO A 22 18.55 21.70 4.92
N ASN A 23 17.81 22.77 4.66
CA ASN A 23 17.46 23.19 3.31
C ASN A 23 18.73 23.25 2.44
N PRO A 24 18.81 22.55 1.28
CA PRO A 24 20.02 22.54 0.45
C PRO A 24 20.47 23.94 -0.01
N ALA A 25 19.62 24.96 0.13
CA ALA A 25 19.98 26.38 -0.01
C ALA A 25 21.06 26.89 0.98
N GLN A 26 21.51 26.10 1.97
CA GLN A 26 22.61 26.47 2.88
C GLN A 26 23.98 25.87 2.53
N TYR A 27 24.09 25.04 1.49
CA TYR A 27 25.39 24.69 0.91
C TYR A 27 25.71 25.61 -0.26
N GLY A 28 26.79 26.39 -0.12
CA GLY A 28 27.19 27.39 -1.11
C GLY A 28 27.41 26.79 -2.49
N VAL A 29 26.98 27.50 -3.53
CA VAL A 29 27.14 27.11 -4.94
C VAL A 29 28.63 26.87 -5.23
N PRO A 30 29.04 25.65 -5.64
CA PRO A 30 30.39 25.42 -6.14
C PRO A 30 30.56 26.25 -7.42
N GLN A 31 31.44 27.25 -7.37
CA GLN A 31 31.79 28.09 -8.52
C GLN A 31 32.57 27.26 -9.55
N GLY A 32 31.86 26.58 -10.43
CA GLY A 32 32.44 25.95 -11.62
C GLY A 32 33.03 27.01 -12.56
N PRO A 33 34.12 26.70 -13.30
CA PRO A 33 34.76 27.67 -14.19
C PRO A 33 33.82 28.11 -15.32
N PRO A 34 33.89 29.37 -15.78
CA PRO A 34 32.97 29.90 -16.78
C PRO A 34 33.17 29.23 -18.15
N GLY A 35 32.08 28.67 -18.69
CA GLY A 35 32.00 28.23 -20.09
C GLY A 35 31.89 29.41 -21.06
N PRO A 36 32.29 29.25 -22.34
CA PRO A 36 32.41 30.36 -23.28
C PRO A 36 31.06 30.86 -23.82
N ASN A 37 31.06 32.14 -24.24
CA ASN A 37 29.94 32.84 -24.86
C ASN A 37 29.25 32.07 -25.99
N GLN A 38 27.92 32.18 -26.05
CA GLN A 38 27.19 32.23 -27.32
C GLN A 38 26.36 33.51 -27.36
N GLN A 39 26.63 34.35 -28.35
CA GLN A 39 25.91 35.60 -28.61
C GLN A 39 24.68 35.32 -29.46
N LEU A 40 23.62 36.12 -29.27
CA LEU A 40 22.49 36.24 -30.21
C LEU A 40 22.50 37.66 -30.82
N PRO A 41 22.12 37.83 -32.10
CA PRO A 41 22.38 39.06 -32.86
C PRO A 41 21.39 40.21 -32.60
N HIS A 42 21.77 41.43 -33.03
CA HIS A 42 21.05 42.69 -32.83
C HIS A 42 20.40 43.29 -34.11
N GLY A 43 19.45 44.22 -33.92
CA GLY A 43 18.87 45.13 -34.93
C GLY A 43 17.38 44.86 -35.19
N LEU A 44 16.45 45.84 -35.29
CA LEU A 44 16.44 47.32 -35.27
C LEU A 44 15.11 47.81 -34.63
N GLY A 45 14.81 49.09 -34.33
CA GLY A 45 15.54 50.37 -34.38
C GLY A 45 14.58 51.59 -34.26
N TRP A 46 15.12 52.81 -34.11
CA TRP A 46 14.44 54.13 -34.08
C TRP A 46 13.57 54.51 -32.84
N GLY A 47 13.40 55.82 -32.59
CA GLY A 47 12.65 56.47 -31.48
C GLY A 47 11.83 57.68 -31.99
N PRO A 48 11.64 58.83 -31.26
CA PRO A 48 12.19 59.22 -29.93
C PRO A 48 11.26 60.07 -28.97
N GLN A 49 11.78 60.32 -27.76
CA GLN A 49 11.65 61.56 -26.92
C GLN A 49 10.38 61.95 -26.10
N TYR A 50 10.62 62.94 -25.19
CA TYR A 50 9.79 63.61 -24.17
C TYR A 50 9.41 62.76 -22.91
N GLY A 51 9.53 63.23 -21.66
CA GLY A 51 10.07 64.49 -21.11
C GLY A 51 10.20 64.46 -19.55
N ALA A 52 10.84 65.47 -18.96
CA ALA A 52 11.09 65.67 -17.51
C ALA A 52 10.68 67.14 -17.12
N PRO A 53 10.93 67.74 -15.91
CA PRO A 53 11.65 67.28 -14.70
C PRO A 53 11.00 67.67 -13.32
N GLY A 54 11.72 67.45 -12.20
CA GLY A 54 11.43 67.97 -10.85
C GLY A 54 12.59 67.66 -9.87
N GLY A 55 12.96 68.55 -8.93
CA GLY A 55 14.35 68.59 -8.38
C GLY A 55 14.60 68.59 -6.83
N PRO A 56 15.89 68.62 -6.42
CA PRO A 56 16.45 68.51 -5.04
C PRO A 56 16.96 69.91 -4.52
N PRO A 57 17.91 70.13 -3.54
CA PRO A 57 18.80 69.23 -2.76
C PRO A 57 19.09 69.60 -1.26
N GLY A 58 20.05 68.88 -0.63
CA GLY A 58 20.75 69.22 0.63
C GLY A 58 20.51 68.19 1.76
N TYR A 59 21.48 67.69 2.54
CA TYR A 59 22.95 67.92 2.70
C TYR A 59 23.64 66.53 2.98
N GLY A 60 24.94 66.33 3.26
CA GLY A 60 26.09 67.19 3.58
C GLY A 60 27.40 66.37 3.74
N ALA A 61 28.43 66.91 4.42
CA ALA A 61 29.74 66.27 4.68
C ALA A 61 30.39 66.87 5.97
N GLN A 62 31.58 66.48 6.50
CA GLN A 62 32.68 65.58 6.08
C GLN A 62 33.49 65.12 7.33
N GLY A 63 34.42 64.15 7.21
CA GLY A 63 35.37 63.77 8.28
C GLY A 63 36.49 62.80 7.83
N ASN A 64 37.69 62.86 8.44
CA ASN A 64 38.92 62.17 7.95
C ASN A 64 40.01 62.01 9.05
N GLN A 65 40.90 61.00 8.90
CA GLN A 65 42.37 60.93 9.23
C GLN A 65 42.87 59.65 9.95
N GLY A 66 44.16 59.31 9.69
CA GLY A 66 44.94 58.16 10.22
C GLY A 66 45.03 56.98 9.24
N GLY A 67 46.18 56.44 8.79
CA GLY A 67 47.60 56.59 9.20
C GLY A 67 48.04 55.40 10.08
N LEU A 68 49.07 54.59 9.80
CA LEU A 68 50.26 54.67 8.92
C LEU A 68 50.70 53.27 8.41
N GLY A 69 51.65 53.19 7.45
CA GLY A 69 52.58 52.04 7.32
C GLY A 69 52.58 51.22 6.01
N GLY A 70 53.64 51.36 5.21
CA GLY A 70 54.16 50.34 4.27
C GLY A 70 55.58 49.91 4.70
N PRO A 71 56.46 49.30 3.86
CA PRO A 71 56.37 48.98 2.41
C PRO A 71 56.42 47.44 2.16
N GLY A 72 56.52 46.87 0.95
CA GLY A 72 56.53 47.36 -0.44
C GLY A 72 57.02 46.27 -1.42
N GLY A 73 57.02 46.54 -2.73
CA GLY A 73 57.53 45.65 -3.79
C GLY A 73 56.74 45.75 -5.11
N GLN A 74 57.41 45.94 -6.26
CA GLN A 74 56.76 46.29 -7.53
C GLN A 74 57.27 45.46 -8.74
N GLY A 75 56.34 44.77 -9.43
CA GLY A 75 56.38 44.43 -10.87
C GLY A 75 57.57 43.60 -11.40
N PRO A 76 57.75 43.51 -12.74
CA PRO A 76 56.83 43.91 -13.82
C PRO A 76 56.51 42.74 -14.80
N TYR A 77 55.78 43.03 -15.89
CA TYR A 77 55.53 42.09 -17.00
C TYR A 77 56.74 41.96 -17.94
N GLY A 78 56.91 40.79 -18.59
CA GLY A 78 57.96 40.51 -19.59
C GLY A 78 57.54 39.48 -20.65
N ALA A 79 58.20 39.49 -21.82
CA ALA A 79 57.76 38.78 -23.04
C ALA A 79 58.35 37.35 -23.21
N PRO A 80 57.73 36.48 -24.05
CA PRO A 80 58.12 35.07 -24.17
C PRO A 80 59.04 34.72 -25.36
N GLY A 81 59.88 33.67 -25.18
CA GLY A 81 60.61 32.96 -26.23
C GLY A 81 61.80 32.16 -25.67
N PRO A 82 62.52 31.35 -26.48
CA PRO A 82 62.20 30.79 -27.80
C PRO A 82 61.86 29.27 -27.72
N ARG A 83 61.73 28.58 -28.88
CA ARG A 83 61.46 27.12 -28.94
C ARG A 83 62.74 26.28 -28.95
N GLY A 84 62.72 25.15 -28.22
CA GLY A 84 63.66 24.02 -28.36
C GLY A 84 62.97 22.78 -29.00
N PRO A 85 63.73 21.80 -29.54
CA PRO A 85 63.17 20.85 -30.52
C PRO A 85 62.74 19.47 -30.00
N GLY A 86 61.63 18.97 -30.55
CA GLY A 86 61.54 17.63 -31.17
C GLY A 86 61.68 16.36 -30.31
N GLY A 87 60.56 15.85 -29.81
CA GLY A 87 60.38 14.42 -29.52
C GLY A 87 59.45 13.75 -30.56
N PRO A 88 59.69 12.49 -30.98
CA PRO A 88 58.95 11.87 -32.09
C PRO A 88 57.51 11.49 -31.72
N PHE A 89 56.58 11.84 -32.61
CA PHE A 89 55.14 11.54 -32.48
C PHE A 89 54.87 10.03 -32.66
N ARG A 90 54.12 9.41 -31.73
CA ARG A 90 53.56 8.06 -31.93
C ARG A 90 52.16 8.18 -32.56
N PRO A 91 51.82 7.42 -33.60
CA PRO A 91 50.47 7.45 -34.18
C PRO A 91 49.45 6.79 -33.23
N PRO A 92 48.19 7.29 -33.17
CA PRO A 92 47.16 6.71 -32.31
C PRO A 92 46.61 5.39 -32.87
N ASN A 93 46.33 4.43 -31.98
CA ASN A 93 45.76 3.13 -32.34
C ASN A 93 44.38 3.27 -33.01
N ARG A 94 44.20 2.62 -34.17
CA ARG A 94 42.88 2.46 -34.82
C ARG A 94 41.92 1.73 -33.87
N ARG A 95 40.84 2.38 -33.44
CA ARG A 95 39.71 1.71 -32.77
C ARG A 95 39.00 0.77 -33.76
N ARG A 96 38.66 -0.44 -33.29
CA ARG A 96 37.92 -1.44 -34.07
C ARG A 96 36.42 -1.19 -33.94
N ASN A 97 35.73 -0.88 -35.04
CA ASN A 97 34.30 -0.55 -35.02
C ASN A 97 33.44 -1.82 -34.96
N ASN A 98 33.20 -2.33 -33.75
CA ASN A 98 32.37 -3.53 -33.52
C ASN A 98 30.85 -3.27 -33.66
N GLY A 99 30.41 -2.08 -34.07
CA GLY A 99 29.00 -1.66 -34.06
C GLY A 99 28.05 -2.57 -34.84
N ALA A 100 28.49 -3.12 -35.98
CA ALA A 100 27.70 -4.06 -36.76
C ALA A 100 27.38 -5.36 -36.00
N ILE A 101 28.32 -5.85 -35.18
CA ILE A 101 28.16 -7.08 -34.38
C ILE A 101 27.15 -6.86 -33.23
N VAL A 102 27.17 -5.66 -32.64
CA VAL A 102 26.21 -5.26 -31.60
C VAL A 102 24.81 -5.06 -32.19
N ALA A 103 24.70 -4.44 -33.37
CA ALA A 103 23.42 -4.28 -34.06
C ALA A 103 22.78 -5.63 -34.44
N LEU A 104 23.56 -6.54 -35.04
CA LEU A 104 23.08 -7.87 -35.44
C LEU A 104 22.63 -8.73 -34.25
N SER A 105 23.35 -8.70 -33.13
CA SER A 105 22.98 -9.46 -31.93
C SER A 105 21.72 -8.93 -31.24
N LEU A 106 21.49 -7.60 -31.24
CA LEU A 106 20.24 -7.01 -30.77
C LEU A 106 19.04 -7.39 -31.66
N VAL A 107 19.18 -7.35 -32.99
CA VAL A 107 18.11 -7.78 -33.92
C VAL A 107 17.79 -9.27 -33.73
N GLY A 108 18.80 -10.13 -33.59
CA GLY A 108 18.61 -11.55 -33.29
C GLY A 108 17.84 -11.80 -31.99
N ALA A 109 18.18 -11.09 -30.91
CA ALA A 109 17.49 -11.20 -29.63
C ALA A 109 16.01 -10.78 -29.71
N VAL A 110 15.68 -9.74 -30.48
CA VAL A 110 14.29 -9.31 -30.72
C VAL A 110 13.51 -10.36 -31.51
N LEU A 111 14.08 -10.91 -32.58
CA LEU A 111 13.42 -11.93 -33.40
C LEU A 111 13.14 -13.22 -32.60
N ILE A 112 14.10 -13.70 -31.80
CA ILE A 112 13.91 -14.85 -30.91
C ILE A 112 12.80 -14.55 -29.89
N SER A 113 12.79 -13.35 -29.30
CA SER A 113 11.76 -12.94 -28.34
C SER A 113 10.36 -12.95 -28.95
N LEU A 114 10.20 -12.46 -30.19
CA LEU A 114 8.93 -12.46 -30.91
C LEU A 114 8.43 -13.89 -31.22
N VAL A 115 9.32 -14.81 -31.60
CA VAL A 115 8.97 -16.23 -31.83
C VAL A 115 8.50 -16.90 -30.54
N VAL A 116 9.20 -16.67 -29.42
CA VAL A 116 8.80 -17.23 -28.11
C VAL A 116 7.45 -16.68 -27.65
N VAL A 117 7.21 -15.37 -27.78
CA VAL A 117 5.92 -14.76 -27.44
C VAL A 117 4.79 -15.30 -28.33
N GLY A 118 5.03 -15.44 -29.64
CA GLY A 118 4.06 -16.05 -30.57
C GLY A 118 3.71 -17.50 -30.21
N ALA A 119 4.70 -18.31 -29.82
CA ALA A 119 4.49 -19.69 -29.39
C ALA A 119 3.66 -19.76 -28.09
N VAL A 120 3.95 -18.91 -27.10
CA VAL A 120 3.18 -18.84 -25.83
C VAL A 120 1.73 -18.40 -26.08
N ILE A 121 1.50 -17.40 -26.94
CA ILE A 121 0.15 -16.96 -27.31
C ILE A 121 -0.61 -18.09 -28.02
N SER A 122 0.03 -18.81 -28.95
CA SER A 122 -0.61 -19.95 -29.64
C SER A 122 -0.99 -21.08 -28.68
N LEU A 123 -0.16 -21.36 -27.67
CA LEU A 123 -0.47 -22.30 -26.59
C LEU A 123 -1.67 -21.84 -25.74
N MET A 124 -1.73 -20.56 -25.37
CA MET A 124 -2.85 -20.02 -24.59
C MET A 124 -4.17 -20.06 -25.37
N VAL A 125 -4.16 -19.72 -26.67
CA VAL A 125 -5.36 -19.78 -27.52
C VAL A 125 -5.85 -21.22 -27.71
N LYS A 126 -4.94 -22.19 -27.88
CA LYS A 126 -5.31 -23.62 -27.99
C LYS A 126 -5.93 -24.16 -26.70
N ASN A 127 -5.48 -23.71 -25.53
CA ASN A 127 -6.08 -24.11 -24.26
C ASN A 127 -7.45 -23.44 -24.04
N ALA A 128 -7.61 -22.17 -24.43
CA ALA A 128 -8.87 -21.42 -24.27
C ALA A 128 -10.04 -21.94 -25.13
N ALA A 129 -9.78 -22.71 -26.19
CA ALA A 129 -10.79 -23.23 -27.10
C ALA A 129 -11.57 -24.45 -26.59
N SER A 130 -11.24 -24.99 -25.40
CA SER A 130 -11.79 -26.27 -24.90
C SER A 130 -13.02 -26.14 -23.98
N ASP A 131 -13.21 -24.99 -23.34
CA ASP A 131 -14.13 -24.84 -22.20
C ASP A 131 -15.30 -23.86 -22.50
N VAL A 132 -16.20 -24.25 -23.43
CA VAL A 132 -17.48 -23.55 -23.65
C VAL A 132 -18.65 -24.53 -23.66
N ALA A 133 -19.34 -24.63 -22.51
CA ALA A 133 -20.62 -25.32 -22.36
C ALA A 133 -21.43 -24.68 -21.21
N GLU A 134 -22.25 -23.68 -21.51
CA GLU A 134 -23.10 -23.01 -20.53
C GLU A 134 -24.42 -23.77 -20.28
N PRO A 135 -24.88 -23.85 -19.02
CA PRO A 135 -26.28 -24.08 -18.68
C PRO A 135 -26.90 -22.87 -17.98
N ASN A 136 -28.03 -22.39 -18.51
CA ASN A 136 -28.79 -21.27 -17.96
C ASN A 136 -29.62 -21.69 -16.72
N PRO A 137 -29.51 -21.02 -15.56
CA PRO A 137 -30.37 -21.29 -14.40
C PRO A 137 -31.63 -20.40 -14.41
N THR A 138 -32.82 -21.02 -14.38
CA THR A 138 -34.09 -20.30 -14.22
C THR A 138 -34.32 -19.94 -12.75
N TYR A 139 -34.60 -18.68 -12.45
CA TYR A 139 -34.97 -18.25 -11.10
C TYR A 139 -36.44 -18.58 -10.80
N THR A 140 -36.71 -19.12 -9.61
CA THR A 140 -38.06 -19.18 -9.02
C THR A 140 -37.98 -18.58 -7.62
N SER A 141 -38.72 -17.51 -7.38
CA SER A 141 -38.80 -16.86 -6.07
C SER A 141 -39.92 -17.49 -5.24
N SER A 142 -39.67 -17.71 -3.96
CA SER A 142 -40.70 -18.01 -2.97
C SER A 142 -40.43 -17.20 -1.71
N SER A 143 -41.49 -16.63 -1.13
CA SER A 143 -41.42 -15.69 -0.01
C SER A 143 -42.44 -16.09 1.06
N THR A 144 -41.96 -16.23 2.30
CA THR A 144 -42.78 -16.52 3.47
C THR A 144 -42.50 -15.45 4.53
N PRO A 145 -43.54 -14.86 5.18
CA PRO A 145 -43.36 -13.78 6.16
C PRO A 145 -42.94 -14.28 7.55
N THR A 146 -42.72 -13.33 8.45
CA THR A 146 -42.29 -13.56 9.85
C THR A 146 -43.37 -13.09 10.83
N GLU A 147 -43.68 -13.92 11.82
CA GLU A 147 -44.32 -13.60 13.10
C GLU A 147 -43.39 -14.26 14.15
N GLU A 148 -42.74 -13.54 15.07
CA GLU A 148 -43.24 -12.75 16.22
C GLU A 148 -43.68 -13.64 17.42
N GLU A 149 -43.34 -13.21 18.64
CA GLU A 149 -43.02 -14.11 19.77
C GLU A 149 -43.88 -13.81 21.01
N SER A 150 -44.50 -14.84 21.63
CA SER A 150 -45.15 -14.68 22.94
C SER A 150 -45.38 -15.99 23.73
N GLY A 151 -44.97 -15.99 25.01
CA GLY A 151 -45.68 -16.69 26.10
C GLY A 151 -45.37 -18.18 26.36
N PRO A 152 -44.82 -18.56 27.54
CA PRO A 152 -44.65 -19.95 27.96
C PRO A 152 -45.91 -20.55 28.63
N THR A 153 -46.12 -21.87 28.49
CA THR A 153 -47.28 -22.61 29.03
C THR A 153 -46.88 -23.55 30.19
N PRO A 154 -47.68 -23.69 31.27
CA PRO A 154 -47.50 -24.73 32.29
C PRO A 154 -48.06 -26.11 31.86
N PRO A 155 -47.67 -27.22 32.52
CA PRO A 155 -47.91 -28.60 32.02
C PRO A 155 -49.09 -29.29 32.78
N PRO A 156 -49.33 -30.63 32.75
CA PRO A 156 -50.55 -31.16 32.12
C PRO A 156 -51.45 -32.01 33.05
N VAL A 157 -52.63 -32.40 32.55
CA VAL A 157 -53.52 -33.39 33.18
C VAL A 157 -53.99 -34.41 32.13
N SER A 158 -54.06 -35.69 32.51
CA SER A 158 -54.37 -36.82 31.62
C SER A 158 -55.86 -36.91 31.21
N PRO A 159 -56.18 -37.33 29.97
CA PRO A 159 -57.55 -37.62 29.54
C PRO A 159 -58.02 -39.05 29.93
N THR A 160 -59.33 -39.28 29.95
CA THR A 160 -59.94 -40.61 30.19
C THR A 160 -61.09 -40.87 29.23
N GLY A 161 -61.04 -42.00 28.51
CA GLY A 161 -62.19 -42.70 27.92
C GLY A 161 -62.82 -42.10 26.65
N GLY A 162 -63.48 -42.98 25.87
CA GLY A 162 -64.33 -42.61 24.72
C GLY A 162 -63.95 -43.29 23.41
N ALA A 163 -64.63 -44.38 23.05
CA ALA A 163 -64.50 -45.06 21.75
C ALA A 163 -65.83 -44.99 20.97
N THR A 164 -65.78 -45.10 19.64
CA THR A 164 -66.88 -45.55 18.75
C THR A 164 -66.31 -45.93 17.37
N THR A 165 -67.07 -46.69 16.58
CA THR A 165 -66.64 -47.56 15.47
C THR A 165 -66.52 -46.90 14.09
N ALA A 166 -65.80 -47.58 13.18
CA ALA A 166 -65.72 -47.30 11.74
C ALA A 166 -66.90 -47.90 10.94
N PRO A 167 -66.93 -47.68 9.61
CA PRO A 167 -67.15 -48.80 8.69
C PRO A 167 -66.13 -48.88 7.53
N THR A 168 -66.16 -50.00 6.79
CA THR A 168 -65.15 -50.38 5.77
C THR A 168 -65.72 -50.38 4.35
N THR A 169 -64.91 -50.01 3.35
CA THR A 169 -65.11 -50.36 1.93
C THR A 169 -63.79 -50.75 1.26
N VAL A 170 -63.84 -51.71 0.33
CA VAL A 170 -62.66 -52.31 -0.33
C VAL A 170 -62.69 -52.03 -1.85
N PRO A 171 -61.58 -51.57 -2.48
CA PRO A 171 -61.49 -51.40 -3.93
C PRO A 171 -60.93 -52.66 -4.64
N THR A 172 -61.55 -53.05 -5.74
CA THR A 172 -61.11 -54.17 -6.60
C THR A 172 -59.98 -53.75 -7.55
N THR A 173 -58.95 -54.58 -7.72
CA THR A 173 -57.86 -54.35 -8.67
C THR A 173 -58.06 -55.12 -9.99
N ARG A 174 -57.59 -54.54 -11.11
CA ARG A 174 -57.58 -55.15 -12.44
C ARG A 174 -56.14 -55.15 -12.98
N PRO A 175 -55.60 -56.27 -13.49
CA PRO A 175 -54.20 -56.33 -13.90
C PRO A 175 -53.96 -55.60 -15.23
N VAL A 176 -52.81 -54.94 -15.34
CA VAL A 176 -52.25 -54.42 -16.60
C VAL A 176 -50.82 -54.90 -16.72
N THR A 177 -50.51 -55.63 -17.80
CA THR A 177 -49.19 -56.22 -18.03
C THR A 177 -48.25 -55.22 -18.69
N THR A 178 -47.10 -54.92 -18.07
CA THR A 178 -46.05 -54.08 -18.66
C THR A 178 -44.81 -54.91 -19.01
N ARG A 179 -44.22 -54.60 -20.18
CA ARG A 179 -43.09 -55.33 -20.75
C ARG A 179 -41.77 -54.89 -20.09
N PRO A 180 -40.85 -55.80 -19.70
CA PRO A 180 -39.59 -55.41 -19.11
C PRO A 180 -38.69 -54.71 -20.14
N THR A 181 -38.16 -53.54 -19.77
CA THR A 181 -37.09 -52.84 -20.51
C THR A 181 -35.82 -52.93 -19.67
N ALA A 182 -34.72 -53.38 -20.25
CA ALA A 182 -33.47 -53.60 -19.52
C ALA A 182 -32.76 -52.28 -19.21
N SER A 183 -32.64 -51.94 -17.92
CA SER A 183 -31.93 -50.74 -17.46
C SER A 183 -30.43 -50.87 -17.69
N ARG A 184 -29.87 -50.00 -18.53
CA ARG A 184 -28.41 -49.86 -18.72
C ARG A 184 -27.78 -49.26 -17.44
N PRO A 185 -26.68 -49.80 -16.91
CA PRO A 185 -26.00 -49.20 -15.76
C PRO A 185 -25.41 -47.84 -16.11
N THR A 186 -25.86 -46.77 -15.44
CA THR A 186 -25.23 -45.46 -15.51
C THR A 186 -23.98 -45.46 -14.63
N GLN A 187 -22.81 -45.28 -15.23
CA GLN A 187 -21.56 -45.12 -14.48
C GLN A 187 -21.53 -43.74 -13.80
N THR A 188 -21.74 -43.71 -12.49
CA THR A 188 -21.54 -42.51 -11.67
C THR A 188 -20.07 -42.09 -11.76
N LYS A 189 -19.78 -40.96 -12.41
CA LYS A 189 -18.44 -40.34 -12.34
C LYS A 189 -18.20 -39.88 -10.90
N THR A 190 -17.30 -40.55 -10.20
CA THR A 190 -16.86 -40.14 -8.84
C THR A 190 -16.12 -38.81 -8.92
N THR A 191 -16.85 -37.70 -8.77
CA THR A 191 -16.26 -36.37 -8.62
C THR A 191 -15.43 -36.34 -7.34
N LYS A 192 -14.11 -36.18 -7.49
CA LYS A 192 -13.19 -35.97 -6.37
C LYS A 192 -13.73 -34.84 -5.46
N PRO A 193 -13.78 -35.03 -4.12
CA PRO A 193 -14.22 -33.97 -3.22
C PRO A 193 -13.44 -32.67 -3.46
N PRO A 194 -14.07 -31.49 -3.31
CA PRO A 194 -13.36 -30.22 -3.41
C PRO A 194 -12.16 -30.20 -2.45
N GLN A 195 -10.96 -30.04 -3.00
CA GLN A 195 -9.76 -30.03 -2.17
C GLN A 195 -9.68 -28.71 -1.41
N THR A 196 -9.99 -28.75 -0.12
CA THR A 196 -9.69 -27.66 0.82
C THR A 196 -8.20 -27.32 0.72
N LEU A 197 -7.90 -26.04 0.53
CA LEU A 197 -6.52 -25.55 0.51
C LEU A 197 -5.92 -25.61 1.91
N THR A 198 -4.65 -25.98 2.03
CA THR A 198 -3.93 -25.87 3.31
C THR A 198 -3.71 -24.40 3.69
N PRO A 199 -3.45 -24.06 4.98
CA PRO A 199 -3.20 -22.68 5.39
C PRO A 199 -2.09 -22.00 4.57
N SER A 200 -0.97 -22.71 4.38
CA SER A 200 0.13 -22.30 3.49
C SER A 200 -0.33 -22.00 2.05
N GLN A 201 -1.24 -22.80 1.48
CA GLN A 201 -1.80 -22.56 0.15
C GLN A 201 -2.76 -21.37 0.11
N VAL A 202 -3.54 -21.12 1.17
CA VAL A 202 -4.42 -19.94 1.26
C VAL A 202 -3.59 -18.65 1.25
N VAL A 203 -2.59 -18.54 2.13
CA VAL A 203 -1.77 -17.32 2.23
C VAL A 203 -0.90 -17.08 1.00
N SER A 204 -0.35 -18.14 0.39
CA SER A 204 0.54 -18.02 -0.78
C SER A 204 -0.18 -17.91 -2.13
N ARG A 205 -1.43 -18.41 -2.24
CA ARG A 205 -2.19 -18.47 -3.51
C ARG A 205 -3.49 -17.67 -3.51
N SER A 206 -3.70 -16.80 -2.52
CA SER A 206 -4.91 -15.96 -2.44
C SER A 206 -5.16 -15.19 -3.75
N ARG A 207 -6.39 -15.28 -4.25
CA ARG A 207 -6.79 -14.68 -5.54
C ARG A 207 -6.67 -13.15 -5.56
N ILE A 208 -6.54 -12.49 -4.40
CA ILE A 208 -6.30 -11.03 -4.30
C ILE A 208 -5.05 -10.61 -5.09
N TYR A 209 -4.04 -11.48 -5.16
CA TYR A 209 -2.81 -11.25 -5.91
C TYR A 209 -3.01 -11.18 -7.43
N ALA A 210 -4.06 -11.80 -7.98
CA ALA A 210 -4.34 -11.83 -9.42
C ALA A 210 -5.12 -10.60 -9.92
N THR A 211 -5.57 -9.71 -9.02
CA THR A 211 -6.57 -8.66 -9.33
C THR A 211 -6.03 -7.45 -10.11
N GLY A 212 -4.72 -7.41 -10.36
CA GLY A 212 -4.05 -6.33 -11.08
C GLY A 212 -4.11 -4.98 -10.35
N ARG A 213 -3.87 -3.89 -11.09
CA ARG A 213 -3.77 -2.56 -10.49
C ARG A 213 -5.11 -2.06 -9.94
N GLN A 214 -5.09 -1.59 -8.70
CA GLN A 214 -6.20 -0.86 -8.07
C GLN A 214 -6.38 0.50 -8.77
N ALA A 215 -7.63 0.94 -8.90
CA ALA A 215 -7.98 2.23 -9.48
C ALA A 215 -7.92 3.34 -8.41
N SER A 216 -7.68 4.58 -8.85
CA SER A 216 -7.87 5.74 -7.97
C SER A 216 -9.35 5.95 -7.69
N VAL A 217 -9.71 6.34 -6.46
CA VAL A 217 -11.10 6.70 -6.11
C VAL A 217 -11.28 8.19 -5.89
N GLY A 218 -10.28 9.00 -6.28
CA GLY A 218 -10.25 10.44 -6.07
C GLY A 218 -10.21 10.83 -4.58
N CYS A 219 -9.61 9.99 -3.74
CA CYS A 219 -9.55 10.27 -2.30
C CYS A 219 -8.85 11.60 -2.03
N ARG A 220 -9.52 12.48 -1.28
CA ARG A 220 -8.95 13.72 -0.73
C ARG A 220 -8.79 13.57 0.77
N GLU A 221 -7.66 14.00 1.30
CA GLU A 221 -7.38 14.09 2.74
C GLU A 221 -8.48 14.86 3.48
N SER A 222 -8.65 14.57 4.78
CA SER A 222 -9.50 15.39 5.64
C SER A 222 -8.91 16.79 5.82
N SER A 223 -9.78 17.81 5.81
CA SER A 223 -9.45 19.17 6.25
C SER A 223 -9.33 19.26 7.77
N ALA A 224 -10.08 18.42 8.50
CA ALA A 224 -9.89 18.20 9.92
C ALA A 224 -8.45 17.70 10.18
N ARG A 225 -7.89 18.07 11.32
CA ARG A 225 -6.54 17.69 11.74
C ARG A 225 -6.61 16.93 13.06
N PRO A 226 -5.74 15.94 13.31
CA PRO A 226 -5.70 15.21 14.58
C PRO A 226 -5.11 16.07 15.72
N SER A 227 -5.49 17.35 15.86
CA SER A 227 -5.09 18.19 17.00
C SER A 227 -5.96 18.00 18.25
N ASN A 228 -7.10 17.32 18.11
CA ASN A 228 -7.98 16.90 19.19
C ASN A 228 -8.77 15.66 18.76
N GLN A 229 -9.48 15.03 19.71
CA GLN A 229 -10.19 13.76 19.47
C GLN A 229 -11.19 13.85 18.31
N ALA A 230 -12.03 14.89 18.26
CA ALA A 230 -13.01 15.06 17.18
C ALA A 230 -12.34 15.22 15.81
N GLY A 231 -11.24 15.98 15.74
CA GLY A 231 -10.45 16.17 14.53
C GLY A 231 -9.73 14.90 14.06
N ALA A 232 -9.27 14.06 14.99
CA ALA A 232 -8.68 12.75 14.70
C ALA A 232 -9.73 11.75 14.21
N THR A 233 -10.88 11.62 14.89
CA THR A 233 -12.02 10.80 14.44
C THR A 233 -12.50 11.20 13.05
N ALA A 234 -12.58 12.51 12.76
CA ALA A 234 -12.93 13.02 11.43
C ALA A 234 -11.82 12.78 10.37
N TYR A 235 -10.56 12.62 10.77
CA TYR A 235 -9.48 12.20 9.88
C TYR A 235 -9.60 10.71 9.53
N TYR A 236 -9.74 9.85 10.55
CA TYR A 236 -9.90 8.41 10.39
C TYR A 236 -11.11 8.05 9.53
N ALA A 237 -12.29 8.59 9.86
CA ALA A 237 -13.54 8.31 9.15
C ALA A 237 -13.46 8.73 7.68
N ARG A 238 -12.82 9.87 7.39
CA ARG A 238 -12.62 10.35 6.02
C ARG A 238 -11.68 9.46 5.21
N LEU A 239 -10.59 8.99 5.83
CA LEU A 239 -9.62 8.11 5.19
C LEU A 239 -10.19 6.70 4.97
N LYS A 240 -10.88 6.14 5.98
CA LYS A 240 -11.61 4.88 5.88
C LYS A 240 -12.65 4.91 4.76
N PHE A 241 -13.47 5.97 4.65
CA PHE A 241 -14.42 6.14 3.54
C PHE A 241 -13.78 6.05 2.15
N CYS A 242 -12.50 6.43 2.00
CA CYS A 242 -11.78 6.21 0.76
C CYS A 242 -11.36 4.75 0.55
N LEU A 243 -10.86 4.08 1.59
CA LEU A 243 -10.48 2.66 1.56
C LEU A 243 -11.70 1.77 1.28
N ASP A 244 -12.83 2.07 1.93
CA ASP A 244 -14.16 1.47 1.71
C ASP A 244 -14.61 1.53 0.24
N ARG A 245 -14.15 2.54 -0.52
CA ARG A 245 -14.45 2.72 -1.94
C ARG A 245 -13.40 2.12 -2.87
N ALA A 246 -12.15 1.98 -2.44
CA ALA A 246 -11.03 1.56 -3.28
C ALA A 246 -10.86 0.04 -3.39
N TRP A 247 -11.09 -0.68 -2.29
CA TRP A 247 -10.94 -2.12 -2.23
C TRP A 247 -12.05 -3.00 -2.84
N PRO A 248 -13.34 -2.61 -2.90
CA PRO A 248 -14.41 -3.50 -3.36
C PRO A 248 -14.21 -4.13 -4.74
N ARG A 249 -13.56 -3.41 -5.67
CA ARG A 249 -13.25 -3.91 -7.02
C ARG A 249 -12.30 -5.10 -6.96
N GLN A 250 -11.21 -4.98 -6.19
CA GLN A 250 -10.17 -6.02 -6.13
C GLN A 250 -10.68 -7.24 -5.37
N VAL A 251 -11.37 -7.02 -4.23
CA VAL A 251 -11.91 -8.11 -3.40
C VAL A 251 -12.94 -8.94 -4.18
N ARG A 252 -13.86 -8.30 -4.93
CA ARG A 252 -14.80 -9.01 -5.80
C ARG A 252 -14.13 -9.66 -7.01
N ALA A 253 -13.13 -9.02 -7.62
CA ALA A 253 -12.37 -9.62 -8.73
C ALA A 253 -11.57 -10.88 -8.31
N ALA A 254 -11.23 -11.00 -7.02
CA ALA A 254 -10.65 -12.21 -6.44
C ALA A 254 -11.69 -13.30 -6.11
N GLY A 255 -12.99 -13.02 -6.23
CA GLY A 255 -14.07 -13.93 -5.87
C GLY A 255 -14.48 -13.91 -4.40
N PHE A 256 -14.11 -12.87 -3.64
CA PHE A 256 -14.52 -12.71 -2.24
C PHE A 256 -15.65 -11.68 -2.09
N THR A 257 -16.49 -11.87 -1.09
CA THR A 257 -17.52 -10.88 -0.69
C THR A 257 -16.86 -9.70 -0.01
N PHE A 258 -17.03 -8.49 -0.58
CA PHE A 258 -16.62 -7.27 0.10
C PHE A 258 -17.67 -6.83 1.13
N ARG A 259 -17.22 -6.62 2.36
CA ARG A 259 -17.92 -5.98 3.47
C ARG A 259 -16.98 -4.90 4.04
N GLN A 260 -17.53 -3.80 4.56
CA GLN A 260 -16.69 -2.74 5.15
C GLN A 260 -16.31 -3.10 6.59
N PRO A 261 -15.12 -2.71 7.09
CA PRO A 261 -14.83 -2.79 8.51
C PRO A 261 -15.65 -1.76 9.27
N ARG A 262 -15.80 -1.96 10.57
CA ARG A 262 -16.24 -0.90 11.49
C ARG A 262 -15.05 -0.02 11.89
N LEU A 263 -15.33 1.14 12.48
CA LEU A 263 -14.32 2.01 13.08
C LEU A 263 -14.73 2.31 14.52
N LEU A 264 -13.81 2.07 15.46
CA LEU A 264 -13.96 2.48 16.85
C LEU A 264 -12.74 3.32 17.23
N THR A 265 -12.98 4.45 17.89
CA THR A 265 -11.94 5.37 18.36
C THR A 265 -11.91 5.36 19.88
N TRP A 266 -10.74 5.16 20.47
CA TRP A 266 -10.58 5.02 21.92
C TRP A 266 -9.42 5.87 22.46
N ALA A 267 -9.38 6.06 23.78
CA ALA A 267 -8.27 6.67 24.50
C ALA A 267 -8.23 6.07 25.91
N GLY A 268 -7.04 5.82 26.45
CA GLY A 268 -6.87 5.18 27.77
C GLY A 268 -7.00 3.67 27.72
N SER A 269 -8.22 3.14 27.52
CA SER A 269 -8.47 1.69 27.46
C SER A 269 -9.61 1.35 26.48
N VAL A 270 -9.64 0.09 26.03
CA VAL A 270 -10.70 -0.44 25.17
C VAL A 270 -10.87 -1.95 25.32
N ASN A 271 -12.13 -2.41 25.28
CA ASN A 271 -12.48 -3.82 25.24
C ASN A 271 -12.87 -4.24 23.81
N SER A 272 -12.40 -5.40 23.37
CA SER A 272 -12.77 -5.99 22.09
C SER A 272 -12.98 -7.51 22.22
N PRO A 273 -13.70 -8.17 21.29
CA PRO A 273 -13.77 -9.63 21.21
C PRO A 273 -12.41 -10.29 20.90
N CYS A 274 -11.37 -9.52 20.57
CA CYS A 274 -9.99 -9.98 20.40
C CYS A 274 -9.12 -9.77 21.66
N GLY A 275 -9.69 -9.29 22.77
CA GLY A 275 -9.01 -8.98 24.02
C GLY A 275 -9.19 -7.53 24.50
N THR A 276 -8.68 -7.25 25.70
CA THR A 276 -8.71 -5.93 26.35
C THR A 276 -7.35 -5.24 26.25
N VAL A 277 -7.37 -3.94 25.95
CA VAL A 277 -6.22 -3.04 25.99
C VAL A 277 -6.43 -2.04 27.14
N SER A 278 -5.48 -1.97 28.07
CA SER A 278 -5.52 -1.07 29.24
C SER A 278 -4.46 0.04 29.22
N ASN A 279 -3.59 0.07 28.20
CA ASN A 279 -2.51 1.04 28.07
C ASN A 279 -2.89 2.16 27.09
N ALA A 280 -2.86 3.41 27.58
CA ALA A 280 -3.17 4.60 26.80
C ALA A 280 -2.23 4.82 25.58
N ASN A 281 -1.05 4.20 25.57
CA ASN A 281 -0.05 4.24 24.49
C ASN A 281 -0.03 2.97 23.62
N TYR A 282 -1.00 2.07 23.74
CA TYR A 282 -1.11 0.94 22.82
C TYR A 282 -1.53 1.45 21.42
N PRO A 283 -0.90 1.01 20.32
CA PRO A 283 -1.20 1.52 18.99
C PRO A 283 -2.60 1.07 18.49
N PRO A 284 -3.06 1.56 17.34
CA PRO A 284 -4.22 1.03 16.64
C PRO A 284 -4.11 -0.47 16.36
N PHE A 285 -5.25 -1.15 16.20
CA PHE A 285 -5.29 -2.56 15.80
C PHE A 285 -6.58 -2.94 15.06
N TYR A 286 -6.54 -4.01 14.28
CA TYR A 286 -7.70 -4.64 13.68
C TYR A 286 -8.13 -5.89 14.46
N CYS A 287 -9.41 -5.98 14.81
CA CYS A 287 -9.99 -7.18 15.39
C CYS A 287 -10.76 -7.98 14.33
N GLY A 288 -10.21 -9.12 13.92
CA GLY A 288 -10.86 -10.02 12.96
C GLY A 288 -12.21 -10.59 13.40
N ALA A 289 -12.42 -10.76 14.72
CA ALA A 289 -13.63 -11.37 15.28
C ALA A 289 -14.88 -10.48 15.23
N ASN A 290 -14.73 -9.15 15.14
CA ASN A 290 -15.84 -8.20 14.97
C ASN A 290 -15.61 -7.18 13.84
N GLU A 291 -14.61 -7.45 12.99
CA GLU A 291 -14.32 -6.71 11.76
C GLU A 291 -14.05 -5.22 11.98
N THR A 292 -13.52 -4.85 13.15
CA THR A 292 -13.41 -3.46 13.59
C THR A 292 -11.96 -2.99 13.58
N ILE A 293 -11.71 -1.82 12.99
CA ILE A 293 -10.49 -1.05 13.14
C ILE A 293 -10.61 -0.22 14.43
N TYR A 294 -9.69 -0.41 15.37
CA TYR A 294 -9.60 0.29 16.64
C TYR A 294 -8.48 1.33 16.58
N MET A 295 -8.80 2.62 16.52
CA MET A 295 -7.80 3.71 16.47
C MET A 295 -7.59 4.36 17.85
N ASN A 296 -6.34 4.51 18.28
CA ASN A 296 -6.00 5.24 19.50
C ASN A 296 -5.91 6.76 19.24
N LEU A 297 -6.87 7.51 19.77
CA LEU A 297 -6.91 8.97 19.70
C LEU A 297 -5.77 9.64 20.47
N GLY A 298 -5.32 9.03 21.57
CA GLY A 298 -4.27 9.57 22.43
C GLY A 298 -2.93 9.66 21.70
N GLU A 299 -2.59 8.63 20.93
CA GLU A 299 -1.35 8.58 20.15
C GLU A 299 -1.34 9.66 19.03
N ASP A 300 -2.29 9.60 18.09
CA ASP A 300 -2.28 10.51 16.92
C ASP A 300 -2.39 11.98 17.34
N THR A 301 -3.19 12.28 18.38
CA THR A 301 -3.30 13.65 18.89
C THR A 301 -2.08 14.09 19.69
N GLY A 302 -1.45 13.18 20.44
CA GLY A 302 -0.15 13.41 21.07
C GLY A 302 0.93 13.75 20.05
N TRP A 303 1.06 12.95 18.97
CA TRP A 303 2.03 13.20 17.90
C TRP A 303 1.79 14.51 17.16
N TYR A 304 0.55 14.82 16.78
CA TYR A 304 0.26 16.06 16.05
C TYR A 304 0.50 17.32 16.90
N ASN A 305 0.19 17.26 18.19
CA ASN A 305 0.35 18.38 19.11
C ASN A 305 1.80 18.54 19.61
N LYS A 306 2.57 17.45 19.74
CA LYS A 306 4.03 17.47 20.01
C LYS A 306 4.81 18.31 18.98
N TYR A 307 4.28 18.46 17.77
CA TYR A 307 4.85 19.29 16.71
C TYR A 307 4.08 20.61 16.51
N ALA A 308 3.54 21.21 17.58
CA ALA A 308 2.79 22.47 17.57
C ALA A 308 3.41 23.54 16.65
N ASP A 309 4.69 23.85 16.85
CA ASP A 309 5.39 24.92 16.14
C ASP A 309 6.29 24.40 15.00
N ASN A 310 6.17 23.11 14.65
CA ASN A 310 6.96 22.48 13.59
C ASN A 310 6.04 22.00 12.43
N PRO A 311 5.93 22.78 11.33
CA PRO A 311 5.09 22.42 10.18
C PRO A 311 5.45 21.08 9.55
N GLN A 312 6.73 20.69 9.52
CA GLN A 312 7.16 19.42 8.93
C GLN A 312 6.86 18.24 9.87
N GLY A 313 6.97 18.41 11.19
CA GLY A 313 6.48 17.44 12.17
C GLY A 313 4.97 17.23 12.10
N LYS A 314 4.18 18.28 11.84
CA LYS A 314 2.74 18.18 11.52
C LYS A 314 2.44 17.58 10.14
N ILE A 315 3.42 17.49 9.24
CA ILE A 315 3.32 16.68 8.01
C ILE A 315 3.59 15.22 8.35
N TRP A 316 4.64 14.94 9.14
CA TRP A 316 4.99 13.59 9.60
C TRP A 316 3.84 12.93 10.37
N ALA A 317 3.28 13.61 11.37
CA ALA A 317 2.18 13.07 12.18
C ALA A 317 0.96 12.70 11.32
N ARG A 318 0.63 13.48 10.28
CA ARG A 318 -0.46 13.11 9.36
C ARG A 318 -0.13 11.93 8.45
N MET A 319 1.14 11.70 8.12
CA MET A 319 1.57 10.53 7.37
C MET A 319 1.59 9.29 8.25
N TRP A 320 1.98 9.41 9.52
CA TRP A 320 1.78 8.39 10.57
C TRP A 320 0.30 7.98 10.66
N THR A 321 -0.59 8.93 10.97
CA THR A 321 -2.05 8.72 11.02
C THR A 321 -2.60 8.09 9.73
N THR A 322 -2.11 8.53 8.57
CA THR A 322 -2.53 8.00 7.26
C THR A 322 -2.09 6.54 7.07
N HIS A 323 -0.86 6.20 7.45
CA HIS A 323 -0.33 4.85 7.33
C HIS A 323 -1.06 3.88 8.25
N GLN A 324 -1.23 4.22 9.54
CA GLN A 324 -1.89 3.33 10.51
C GLN A 324 -3.31 2.96 10.07
N VAL A 325 -4.18 3.94 9.75
CA VAL A 325 -5.56 3.65 9.29
C VAL A 325 -5.58 2.78 8.02
N ALA A 326 -4.63 2.97 7.11
CA ALA A 326 -4.53 2.19 5.88
C ALA A 326 -3.94 0.79 6.10
N HIS A 327 -3.08 0.62 7.10
CA HIS A 327 -2.47 -0.63 7.55
C HIS A 327 -3.49 -1.51 8.28
N GLU A 328 -4.29 -0.96 9.20
CA GLU A 328 -5.42 -1.70 9.81
C GLU A 328 -6.45 -2.14 8.76
N TYR A 329 -6.63 -1.33 7.72
CA TYR A 329 -7.43 -1.71 6.56
C TYR A 329 -6.75 -2.83 5.74
N GLY A 330 -5.42 -2.90 5.72
CA GLY A 330 -4.66 -4.03 5.19
C GLY A 330 -5.01 -5.36 5.88
N HIS A 331 -5.06 -5.39 7.22
CA HIS A 331 -5.55 -6.56 7.98
C HIS A 331 -7.00 -6.90 7.70
N HIS A 332 -7.85 -5.89 7.51
CA HIS A 332 -9.21 -6.12 7.06
C HIS A 332 -9.25 -6.83 5.69
N ILE A 333 -8.40 -6.43 4.73
CA ILE A 333 -8.27 -7.15 3.44
C ILE A 333 -7.76 -8.59 3.65
N GLN A 334 -6.79 -8.81 4.53
CA GLN A 334 -6.33 -10.16 4.85
C GLN A 334 -7.44 -11.02 5.47
N ALA A 335 -8.30 -10.45 6.31
CA ALA A 335 -9.40 -11.18 6.94
C ALA A 335 -10.52 -11.54 5.95
N ILE A 336 -10.96 -10.60 5.10
CA ILE A 336 -12.02 -10.87 4.11
C ILE A 336 -11.57 -11.72 2.92
N THR A 337 -10.25 -11.89 2.74
CA THR A 337 -9.66 -12.81 1.75
C THR A 337 -9.16 -14.11 2.36
N GLY A 338 -9.47 -14.38 3.64
CA GLY A 338 -9.14 -15.61 4.36
C GLY A 338 -7.66 -15.74 4.80
N ILE A 339 -6.78 -14.87 4.34
CA ILE A 339 -5.35 -14.86 4.66
C ILE A 339 -5.13 -14.78 6.18
N LEU A 340 -5.79 -13.85 6.89
CA LEU A 340 -5.56 -13.64 8.33
C LEU A 340 -5.97 -14.85 9.18
N ARG A 341 -6.94 -15.65 8.71
CA ARG A 341 -7.30 -16.92 9.36
C ARG A 341 -6.21 -17.97 9.16
N ALA A 342 -5.81 -18.18 7.90
CA ALA A 342 -4.77 -19.14 7.55
C ALA A 342 -3.40 -18.76 8.15
N ASP A 343 -3.14 -17.48 8.36
CA ASP A 343 -1.96 -16.97 9.07
C ASP A 343 -1.96 -17.39 10.55
N VAL A 344 -3.08 -17.23 11.27
CA VAL A 344 -3.23 -17.72 12.66
C VAL A 344 -3.08 -19.24 12.74
N GLU A 345 -3.63 -19.97 11.76
CA GLU A 345 -3.44 -21.43 11.66
C GLU A 345 -1.95 -21.80 11.46
N LEU A 346 -1.21 -21.06 10.61
CA LEU A 346 0.25 -21.23 10.44
C LEU A 346 1.07 -20.83 11.67
N GLN A 347 0.70 -19.78 12.41
CA GLN A 347 1.37 -19.39 13.65
C GLN A 347 1.22 -20.47 14.73
N TYR A 348 0.03 -21.09 14.82
CA TYR A 348 -0.22 -22.21 15.74
C TYR A 348 0.57 -23.47 15.35
N GLU A 349 0.76 -23.73 14.05
CA GLU A 349 1.57 -24.83 13.52
C GLU A 349 3.10 -24.55 13.53
N ALA A 350 3.54 -23.37 13.98
CA ALA A 350 4.95 -22.97 13.90
C ALA A 350 5.85 -23.78 14.86
N PRO A 351 6.92 -24.44 14.37
CA PRO A 351 7.75 -25.32 15.21
C PRO A 351 8.69 -24.57 16.16
N THR A 352 8.87 -23.27 15.97
CA THR A 352 9.71 -22.40 16.82
C THR A 352 9.14 -21.00 16.89
N ARG A 353 9.46 -20.26 17.98
CA ARG A 353 9.13 -18.84 18.10
C ARG A 353 9.73 -17.98 16.98
N SER A 354 10.86 -18.39 16.39
CA SER A 354 11.45 -17.71 15.23
C SER A 354 10.63 -17.90 13.95
N ALA A 355 10.06 -19.10 13.71
CA ALA A 355 9.15 -19.34 12.60
C ALA A 355 7.82 -18.58 12.79
N GLU A 356 7.26 -18.60 14.00
CA GLU A 356 6.05 -17.83 14.37
C GLU A 356 6.25 -16.32 14.14
N LEU A 357 7.42 -15.79 14.51
CA LEU A 357 7.77 -14.38 14.31
C LEU A 357 7.95 -14.05 12.82
N GLU A 358 8.56 -14.94 12.02
CA GLU A 358 8.66 -14.75 10.57
C GLU A 358 7.26 -14.75 9.90
N ILE A 359 6.34 -15.60 10.35
CA ILE A 359 4.94 -15.60 9.88
C ILE A 359 4.26 -14.27 10.22
N ASN A 360 4.44 -13.77 11.45
CA ASN A 360 3.95 -12.44 11.83
C ASN A 360 4.52 -11.34 10.92
N ARG A 361 5.84 -11.31 10.65
CA ARG A 361 6.42 -10.35 9.68
C ARG A 361 5.79 -10.45 8.30
N ARG A 362 5.52 -11.67 7.80
CA ARG A 362 4.81 -11.86 6.50
C ARG A 362 3.41 -11.24 6.53
N LYS A 363 2.68 -11.36 7.64
CA LYS A 363 1.37 -10.75 7.88
C LYS A 363 1.44 -9.22 7.93
N GLU A 364 2.31 -8.65 8.77
CA GLU A 364 2.38 -7.19 8.98
C GLU A 364 2.95 -6.44 7.75
N LEU A 365 4.02 -6.96 7.13
CA LEU A 365 4.61 -6.39 5.91
C LEU A 365 3.62 -6.38 4.72
N GLN A 366 2.72 -7.38 4.66
CA GLN A 366 1.66 -7.40 3.66
C GLN A 366 0.58 -6.36 3.95
N ALA A 367 0.20 -6.16 5.21
CA ALA A 367 -0.76 -5.13 5.58
C ALA A 367 -0.26 -3.73 5.20
N SER A 368 1.03 -3.42 5.45
CA SER A 368 1.68 -2.21 4.94
C SER A 368 1.70 -2.14 3.40
N CYS A 369 2.05 -3.23 2.71
CA CYS A 369 2.00 -3.24 1.24
C CYS A 369 0.59 -2.98 0.69
N PHE A 370 -0.45 -3.51 1.34
CA PHE A 370 -1.86 -3.23 1.00
C PHE A 370 -2.25 -1.78 1.31
N ALA A 371 -1.84 -1.23 2.47
CA ALA A 371 -1.99 0.19 2.79
C ALA A 371 -1.44 1.07 1.64
N ASP A 372 -0.24 0.76 1.19
CA ASP A 372 0.45 1.52 0.16
C ASP A 372 -0.03 1.24 -1.27
N VAL A 373 -0.64 0.08 -1.55
CA VAL A 373 -1.43 -0.08 -2.79
C VAL A 373 -2.55 0.97 -2.87
N PHE A 374 -3.22 1.27 -1.75
CA PHE A 374 -4.24 2.32 -1.70
C PHE A 374 -3.64 3.73 -1.79
N LEU A 375 -2.61 4.03 -0.98
CA LEU A 375 -1.96 5.35 -0.97
C LEU A 375 -1.33 5.66 -2.34
N GLY A 376 -0.64 4.68 -2.91
CA GLY A 376 -0.09 4.72 -4.27
C GLY A 376 -1.13 4.94 -5.36
N SER A 377 -2.34 4.39 -5.19
CA SER A 377 -3.45 4.56 -6.15
C SER A 377 -4.13 5.93 -6.03
N ASN A 378 -4.03 6.58 -4.88
CA ASN A 378 -4.67 7.87 -4.61
C ASN A 378 -3.70 9.06 -4.54
N LYS A 379 -2.39 8.88 -4.68
CA LYS A 379 -1.35 9.95 -4.62
C LYS A 379 -1.49 11.13 -5.59
N GLY A 380 -2.41 11.08 -6.55
CA GLY A 380 -2.79 12.23 -7.37
C GLY A 380 -3.79 13.19 -6.69
N SER A 381 -4.66 12.65 -5.82
CA SER A 381 -5.72 13.39 -5.10
C SER A 381 -5.49 13.47 -3.59
N TYR A 382 -4.77 12.51 -3.01
CA TYR A 382 -4.26 12.53 -1.64
C TYR A 382 -2.84 13.14 -1.66
N PRO A 383 -2.49 14.06 -0.74
CA PRO A 383 -1.34 14.95 -0.90
C PRO A 383 0.03 14.32 -0.56
N ILE A 384 0.29 13.07 -0.97
CA ILE A 384 1.56 12.34 -0.72
C ILE A 384 2.61 12.78 -1.75
N LYS A 385 3.01 14.05 -1.65
CA LYS A 385 3.93 14.75 -2.56
C LYS A 385 4.78 15.77 -1.80
N GLY A 386 5.93 16.14 -2.36
CA GLY A 386 6.85 17.08 -1.71
C GLY A 386 7.28 16.60 -0.32
N ALA A 387 7.10 17.44 0.70
CA ALA A 387 7.40 17.08 2.09
C ALA A 387 6.64 15.83 2.56
N ALA A 388 5.34 15.70 2.29
CA ALA A 388 4.56 14.54 2.73
C ALA A 388 5.06 13.20 2.14
N LEU A 389 5.61 13.22 0.91
CA LEU A 389 6.25 12.04 0.33
C LEU A 389 7.59 11.73 1.02
N ARG A 390 8.33 12.73 1.50
CA ARG A 390 9.55 12.51 2.30
C ARG A 390 9.22 11.95 3.67
N GLU A 391 8.24 12.51 4.37
CA GLU A 391 7.86 12.03 5.70
C GLU A 391 7.28 10.60 5.66
N TRP A 392 6.47 10.27 4.65
CA TRP A 392 6.03 8.88 4.43
C TRP A 392 7.21 7.95 4.06
N LYS A 393 8.15 8.38 3.21
CA LYS A 393 9.36 7.58 2.90
C LYS A 393 10.29 7.40 4.10
N TRP A 394 10.31 8.35 5.04
CA TRP A 394 11.03 8.23 6.30
C TRP A 394 10.31 7.24 7.22
N LEU A 395 9.02 7.48 7.49
CA LEU A 395 8.14 6.65 8.30
C LEU A 395 8.30 5.16 7.99
N ILE A 396 8.14 4.78 6.72
CA ILE A 396 8.23 3.38 6.30
C ILE A 396 9.64 2.79 6.36
N GLY A 397 10.68 3.62 6.50
CA GLY A 397 12.10 3.24 6.45
C GLY A 397 12.86 3.30 7.78
N THR A 398 12.29 3.92 8.82
CA THR A 398 13.00 4.19 10.08
C THR A 398 12.17 3.92 11.33
N VAL A 399 10.85 3.77 11.21
CA VAL A 399 10.04 3.24 12.30
C VAL A 399 10.03 1.73 12.19
N THR A 400 10.28 1.08 13.32
CA THR A 400 10.20 -0.37 13.53
C THR A 400 9.55 -0.61 14.89
N ASP A 401 9.00 -1.79 15.11
CA ASP A 401 8.46 -2.20 16.40
C ASP A 401 9.55 -2.76 17.35
N TYR A 402 9.19 -3.03 18.61
CA TYR A 402 10.12 -3.58 19.62
C TYR A 402 10.23 -5.12 19.61
N GLY A 403 9.23 -5.83 19.11
CA GLY A 403 9.28 -7.29 18.93
C GLY A 403 10.01 -7.74 17.66
N ASN A 404 10.28 -6.79 16.75
CA ASN A 404 10.48 -7.03 15.33
C ASN A 404 9.43 -8.01 14.78
N ASP A 405 8.15 -7.68 14.92
CA ASP A 405 7.03 -8.34 14.23
C ASP A 405 6.62 -7.63 12.93
N HIS A 406 7.10 -6.41 12.66
CA HIS A 406 6.90 -5.68 11.40
C HIS A 406 8.06 -5.78 10.40
N GLY A 407 9.17 -6.43 10.75
CA GLY A 407 10.38 -6.55 9.93
C GLY A 407 11.33 -5.35 10.06
N ASP A 408 12.56 -5.49 9.56
CA ASP A 408 13.52 -4.38 9.52
C ASP A 408 13.00 -3.20 8.68
N GLY A 409 13.45 -1.97 8.99
CA GLY A 409 12.99 -0.77 8.28
C GLY A 409 13.29 -0.78 6.77
N LYS A 410 14.25 -1.58 6.31
CA LYS A 410 14.55 -1.78 4.88
C LYS A 410 13.52 -2.71 4.23
N ASN A 411 13.08 -3.76 4.92
CA ASN A 411 12.09 -4.74 4.48
C ASN A 411 10.69 -4.11 4.52
N HIS A 412 10.35 -3.38 5.58
CA HIS A 412 9.12 -2.59 5.64
C HIS A 412 9.04 -1.56 4.50
N LYS A 413 10.11 -0.76 4.30
CA LYS A 413 10.20 0.18 3.16
C LYS A 413 10.13 -0.52 1.81
N TYR A 414 10.74 -1.70 1.65
CA TYR A 414 10.68 -2.48 0.43
C TYR A 414 9.23 -2.85 0.07
N TRP A 415 8.45 -3.39 1.02
CA TRP A 415 7.06 -3.77 0.77
C TRP A 415 6.12 -2.55 0.63
N ALA A 416 6.30 -1.52 1.45
CA ALA A 416 5.58 -0.25 1.35
C ALA A 416 5.80 0.45 -0.01
N GLU A 417 7.05 0.68 -0.42
CA GLU A 417 7.33 1.28 -1.74
C GLU A 417 6.85 0.39 -2.90
N ARG A 418 6.94 -0.93 -2.76
CA ARG A 418 6.45 -1.90 -3.74
C ARG A 418 4.92 -1.81 -3.91
N GLY A 419 4.16 -1.63 -2.84
CA GLY A 419 2.73 -1.29 -2.90
C GLY A 419 2.50 0.06 -3.59
N PHE A 420 3.17 1.11 -3.11
CA PHE A 420 2.97 2.51 -3.53
C PHE A 420 3.27 2.79 -5.01
N PHE A 421 4.32 2.17 -5.55
CA PHE A 421 4.71 2.37 -6.95
C PHE A 421 3.96 1.42 -7.90
N SER A 422 3.78 0.15 -7.54
CA SER A 422 3.07 -0.82 -8.40
C SER A 422 1.56 -0.56 -8.46
N ARG A 423 0.94 -0.17 -7.34
CA ARG A 423 -0.52 -0.09 -7.13
C ARG A 423 -1.23 -1.43 -7.33
N ASN A 424 -0.53 -2.55 -7.14
CA ASN A 424 -1.04 -3.89 -7.44
C ASN A 424 -0.83 -4.82 -6.23
N PRO A 425 -1.90 -5.35 -5.59
CA PRO A 425 -1.76 -6.29 -4.47
C PRO A 425 -1.05 -7.59 -4.87
N GLY A 426 -0.97 -7.93 -6.17
CA GLY A 426 -0.13 -9.02 -6.67
C GLY A 426 1.36 -8.88 -6.41
N LEU A 427 1.82 -7.67 -6.07
CA LEU A 427 3.20 -7.40 -5.69
C LEU A 427 3.41 -7.48 -4.16
N CYS A 428 2.36 -7.79 -3.38
CA CYS A 428 2.34 -7.84 -1.91
C CYS A 428 2.28 -9.27 -1.32
N ASN A 429 2.62 -10.30 -2.11
CA ASN A 429 2.66 -11.68 -1.63
C ASN A 429 3.96 -11.94 -0.84
N THR A 430 3.96 -11.56 0.43
CA THR A 430 5.04 -11.78 1.39
C THR A 430 5.28 -13.26 1.68
N TYR A 431 4.23 -14.09 1.65
CA TYR A 431 4.27 -15.52 1.99
C TYR A 431 5.04 -16.39 0.99
N VAL A 432 5.44 -15.86 -0.17
CA VAL A 432 6.33 -16.54 -1.14
C VAL A 432 7.70 -15.88 -1.28
N ALA A 433 8.01 -14.87 -0.47
CA ALA A 433 9.33 -14.24 -0.43
C ALA A 433 10.32 -15.05 0.42
N GLY A 434 11.61 -14.98 0.08
CA GLY A 434 12.68 -15.46 0.95
C GLY A 434 12.78 -14.62 2.23
N SER A 435 13.18 -15.23 3.34
CA SER A 435 13.19 -14.62 4.68
C SER A 435 13.98 -13.31 4.76
N SER A 436 15.04 -13.13 3.98
CA SER A 436 15.84 -11.90 3.92
C SER A 436 15.14 -10.66 3.32
N LEU A 437 13.91 -10.82 2.83
CA LEU A 437 12.97 -9.74 2.46
C LEU A 437 11.84 -9.57 3.49
N VAL A 438 11.92 -10.24 4.64
CA VAL A 438 10.87 -10.37 5.65
C VAL A 438 11.39 -10.12 7.06
N GLU A 439 12.64 -10.52 7.34
CA GLU A 439 13.37 -10.34 8.62
C GLU A 439 13.33 -8.94 9.23
#